data_AF-A0A6A4GC25-F1
#
_entry.id   AF-A0A6A4GC25-F1
#
_cell.length_a   1.000
_cell.length_b   1.000
_cell.length_c   1.000
_cell.angle_alpha   90.00
_cell.angle_beta   90.00
_cell.angle_gamma   90.00
#
_symmetry.space_group_name_H-M   'P 1'
#
loop_
_entity.id
_entity.type
_entity.pdbx_description
1 polymer ?
#
loop_
_entity_poly.entity_id
_entity_poly.type
_entity_poly.pdbx_seq_one_letter_code
_entity_poly.pdbx_strand_id
1 'polypeptide(L)'
;MPSRKRSKRQKSKGSHKRCWQGILARVDNIPLEILFEIFCHLEDPGNLLRLAQTSKALRIILMSKSSIRIWRTVRARVEGLPPLPEDLNEPQFASLIYESQCHMCTQKNRSDHILWCIRMRSCSKCTSTQFYTVDELVSLVKLDPNVNWSLILPCEVIRTRRLHRKHDKSTWTLVSHISIARLYLDQYHKLQSNDEREQWFMDLQIKKASVEQHAGLCEVWFRVRAEKKLNQIRTERRLAILKKLYQTDPLLVKEVRYMEYGGEDLFISHKYVRQAKKLTQRGWNRIKRELVWLLERHRKERTAQESDENGSDDSSDDESV
;
A
#
# COMPACT_ATOMS: atom_id res chain seq x y z
N MET A 1 50.83 -22.04 50.92
CA MET A 1 49.50 -21.86 50.29
C MET A 1 49.70 -21.26 48.90
N PRO A 2 49.23 -21.90 47.82
CA PRO A 2 49.77 -21.72 46.47
C PRO A 2 49.02 -20.66 45.65
N SER A 3 49.77 -19.77 45.00
CA SER A 3 49.27 -18.81 44.01
C SER A 3 49.09 -19.49 42.65
N ARG A 4 47.85 -19.92 42.34
CA ARG A 4 47.48 -20.47 41.02
C ARG A 4 47.45 -19.37 39.96
N LYS A 5 48.43 -19.39 39.05
CA LYS A 5 48.40 -18.63 37.78
C LYS A 5 47.20 -19.10 36.94
N ARG A 6 46.31 -18.17 36.58
CA ARG A 6 45.19 -18.38 35.65
C ARG A 6 45.73 -18.48 34.22
N SER A 7 45.62 -19.67 33.64
CA SER A 7 45.85 -19.95 32.21
C SER A 7 44.87 -19.16 31.33
N LYS A 8 45.40 -18.43 30.35
CA LYS A 8 44.62 -17.80 29.27
C LYS A 8 44.12 -18.90 28.32
N ARG A 9 42.82 -19.21 28.37
CA ARG A 9 42.13 -19.98 27.33
C ARG A 9 42.06 -19.14 26.04
N GLN A 10 42.83 -19.53 25.03
CA GLN A 10 42.63 -19.09 23.65
C GLN A 10 41.23 -19.53 23.19
N LYS A 11 40.35 -18.57 22.90
CA LYS A 11 39.09 -18.84 22.19
C LYS A 11 39.42 -19.05 20.71
N SER A 12 39.32 -20.30 20.26
CA SER A 12 39.22 -20.63 18.84
C SER A 12 38.01 -19.93 18.24
N LYS A 13 38.21 -19.24 17.10
CA LYS A 13 37.14 -18.67 16.27
C LYS A 13 36.26 -19.80 15.72
N GLY A 14 35.24 -20.21 16.47
CA GLY A 14 34.18 -21.06 15.96
C GLY A 14 33.31 -20.23 15.02
N SER A 15 33.21 -20.62 13.76
CA SER A 15 32.14 -20.12 12.90
C SER A 15 30.82 -20.44 13.59
N HIS A 16 29.97 -19.43 13.77
CA HIS A 16 28.60 -19.67 14.22
C HIS A 16 27.96 -20.59 13.18
N LYS A 17 27.85 -21.89 13.49
CA LYS A 17 27.06 -22.82 12.69
C LYS A 17 25.66 -22.26 12.65
N ARG A 18 25.23 -21.87 11.44
CA ARG A 18 23.82 -21.69 11.10
C ARG A 18 23.17 -23.00 11.51
N CYS A 19 22.16 -22.97 12.37
CA CYS A 19 21.46 -24.17 12.78
C CYS A 19 19.99 -23.94 12.47
N TRP A 20 19.59 -24.43 11.30
CA TRP A 20 18.20 -24.42 10.88
C TRP A 20 17.56 -25.71 11.36
N GLN A 21 16.38 -25.61 11.98
CA GLN A 21 15.68 -26.75 12.56
C GLN A 21 14.52 -27.20 11.65
N GLY A 22 14.16 -28.49 11.73
CA GLY A 22 13.03 -29.07 10.99
C GLY A 22 13.26 -29.15 9.47
N ILE A 23 12.20 -28.95 8.67
CA ILE A 23 12.25 -29.02 7.19
C ILE A 23 13.33 -28.08 6.60
N LEU A 24 13.61 -26.97 7.29
CA LEU A 24 14.62 -25.99 6.90
C LEU A 24 16.07 -26.44 7.18
N ALA A 25 16.30 -27.54 7.91
CA ALA A 25 17.63 -28.12 8.06
C ALA A 25 18.22 -28.55 6.69
N ARG A 26 17.36 -28.90 5.73
CA ARG A 26 17.79 -29.20 4.34
C ARG A 26 18.28 -27.95 3.60
N VAL A 27 17.80 -26.76 4.00
CA VAL A 27 18.23 -25.46 3.48
C VAL A 27 19.60 -25.06 4.04
N ASP A 28 20.00 -25.59 5.20
CA ASP A 28 21.29 -25.34 5.83
C ASP A 28 22.48 -25.83 4.97
N ASN A 29 22.24 -26.89 4.18
CA ASN A 29 23.24 -27.48 3.28
C ASN A 29 23.32 -26.79 1.90
N ILE A 30 22.47 -25.79 1.64
CA ILE A 30 22.47 -25.06 0.36
C ILE A 30 23.51 -23.93 0.44
N PRO A 31 24.42 -23.80 -0.55
CA PRO A 31 25.32 -22.66 -0.63
C PRO A 31 24.55 -21.33 -0.64
N LEU A 32 25.10 -20.32 0.05
CA LEU A 32 24.43 -19.03 0.19
C LEU A 32 24.16 -18.34 -1.17
N GLU A 33 25.02 -18.58 -2.15
CA GLU A 33 24.89 -18.08 -3.52
C GLU A 33 23.62 -18.62 -4.21
N ILE A 34 23.35 -19.92 -4.07
CA ILE A 34 22.14 -20.53 -4.63
C ILE A 34 20.89 -19.99 -3.91
N LEU A 35 20.96 -19.80 -2.59
CA LEU A 35 19.86 -19.17 -1.85
C LEU A 35 19.62 -17.73 -2.34
N PHE A 36 20.69 -16.98 -2.61
CA PHE A 36 20.58 -15.61 -3.12
C PHE A 36 19.96 -15.58 -4.52
N GLU A 37 20.32 -16.52 -5.39
CA GLU A 37 19.70 -16.66 -6.71
C GLU A 37 18.20 -16.95 -6.58
N ILE A 38 17.81 -17.91 -5.73
CA ILE A 38 16.40 -18.22 -5.45
C ILE A 38 15.67 -16.97 -4.94
N PHE A 39 16.28 -16.21 -4.02
CA PHE A 39 15.65 -15.02 -3.45
C PHE A 39 15.51 -13.87 -4.46
N CYS A 40 16.42 -13.77 -5.45
CA CYS A 40 16.28 -12.83 -6.56
C CYS A 40 15.06 -13.13 -7.44
N HIS A 41 14.52 -14.35 -7.42
CA HIS A 41 13.33 -14.72 -8.17
C HIS A 41 12.01 -14.33 -7.50
N LEU A 42 12.02 -13.80 -6.28
CA LEU A 42 10.81 -13.35 -5.61
C LEU A 42 10.16 -12.16 -6.33
N GLU A 43 8.83 -12.13 -6.31
CA GLU A 43 8.03 -11.15 -7.09
C GLU A 43 8.13 -9.72 -6.55
N ASP A 44 8.20 -9.53 -5.23
CA ASP A 44 8.25 -8.21 -4.60
C ASP A 44 9.05 -8.18 -3.29
N PRO A 45 9.55 -6.99 -2.87
CA PRO A 45 10.29 -6.83 -1.61
C PRO A 45 9.49 -7.23 -0.37
N GLY A 46 8.16 -7.20 -0.44
CA GLY A 46 7.29 -7.67 0.64
C GLY A 46 7.43 -9.18 0.88
N ASN A 47 7.62 -9.98 -0.17
CA ASN A 47 7.89 -11.41 -0.06
C ASN A 47 9.26 -11.68 0.59
N LEU A 48 10.28 -10.88 0.27
CA LEU A 48 11.57 -10.93 0.97
C LEU A 48 11.42 -10.61 2.46
N LEU A 49 10.63 -9.59 2.83
CA LEU A 49 10.37 -9.27 4.23
C LEU A 49 9.66 -10.40 4.97
N ARG A 50 8.60 -10.97 4.38
CA ARG A 50 7.89 -12.11 4.97
C ARG A 50 8.83 -13.29 5.17
N LEU A 51 9.68 -13.58 4.18
CA LEU A 51 10.70 -14.61 4.26
C LEU A 51 11.70 -14.32 5.39
N ALA A 52 12.18 -13.08 5.53
CA ALA A 52 13.04 -12.67 6.64
C ALA A 52 12.36 -12.83 8.01
N GLN A 53 11.03 -12.80 8.09
CA GLN A 53 10.29 -12.95 9.34
C GLN A 53 10.00 -14.40 9.73
N THR A 54 10.19 -15.40 8.85
CA THR A 54 9.92 -16.82 9.17
C THR A 54 11.03 -17.49 9.97
N SER A 55 12.27 -17.01 9.87
CA SER A 55 13.43 -17.58 10.58
C SER A 55 14.40 -16.51 11.03
N LYS A 56 14.96 -16.67 12.25
CA LYS A 56 16.03 -15.81 12.76
C LYS A 56 17.26 -15.81 11.83
N ALA A 57 17.59 -16.95 11.25
CA ALA A 57 18.73 -17.06 10.36
C ALA A 57 18.46 -16.37 9.00
N LEU A 58 17.24 -16.48 8.44
CA LEU A 58 16.85 -15.71 7.24
C LEU A 58 16.89 -14.21 7.52
N ARG A 59 16.40 -13.80 8.69
CA ARG A 59 16.43 -12.39 9.10
C ARG A 59 17.85 -11.84 9.11
N ILE A 60 18.79 -12.55 9.74
CA ILE A 60 20.19 -12.12 9.83
C ILE A 60 20.80 -11.98 8.44
N ILE A 61 20.54 -12.94 7.55
CA ILE A 61 21.07 -12.94 6.19
C ILE A 61 20.45 -11.81 5.38
N LEU A 62 19.12 -11.79 5.25
CA LEU A 62 18.40 -10.87 4.37
C LEU A 62 18.50 -9.40 4.82
N MET A 63 18.64 -9.14 6.12
CA MET A 63 18.79 -7.78 6.65
C MET A 63 20.25 -7.29 6.65
N SER A 64 21.20 -8.12 6.18
CA SER A 64 22.61 -7.76 6.11
C SER A 64 22.95 -6.98 4.84
N LYS A 65 24.09 -6.27 4.87
CA LYS A 65 24.63 -5.57 3.69
C LYS A 65 24.94 -6.52 2.52
N SER A 66 25.26 -7.79 2.77
CA SER A 66 25.51 -8.76 1.70
C SER A 66 24.29 -9.05 0.82
N SER A 67 23.07 -8.78 1.32
CA SER A 67 21.83 -9.01 0.58
C SER A 67 21.32 -7.79 -0.19
N ILE A 68 22.04 -6.66 -0.20
CA ILE A 68 21.63 -5.43 -0.92
C ILE A 68 21.30 -5.71 -2.38
N ARG A 69 22.12 -6.53 -3.06
CA ARG A 69 21.89 -6.90 -4.47
C ARG A 69 20.54 -7.60 -4.65
N ILE A 70 20.15 -8.48 -3.73
CA ILE A 70 18.89 -9.23 -3.77
C ILE A 70 17.72 -8.25 -3.67
N TRP A 71 17.75 -7.36 -2.68
CA TRP A 71 16.71 -6.35 -2.50
C TRP A 71 16.57 -5.46 -3.73
N ARG A 72 17.69 -4.97 -4.27
CA ARG A 72 17.69 -4.13 -5.47
C ARG A 72 17.10 -4.86 -6.69
N THR A 73 17.50 -6.12 -6.90
CA THR A 73 16.98 -6.96 -7.99
C THR A 73 15.48 -7.16 -7.87
N VAL A 74 15.00 -7.53 -6.67
CA VAL A 74 13.57 -7.75 -6.43
C VAL A 74 12.77 -6.45 -6.52
N ARG A 75 13.31 -5.33 -6.04
CA ARG A 75 12.69 -4.00 -6.19
C ARG A 75 12.52 -3.61 -7.65
N ALA A 76 13.55 -3.81 -8.47
CA ALA A 76 13.56 -3.45 -9.89
C ALA A 76 12.52 -4.23 -10.73
N ARG A 77 12.07 -5.39 -10.25
CA ARG A 77 11.00 -6.17 -10.91
C ARG A 77 9.61 -5.58 -10.70
N VAL A 78 9.43 -4.73 -9.70
CA VAL A 78 8.13 -4.15 -9.37
C VAL A 78 7.89 -2.94 -10.26
N GLU A 79 7.01 -3.13 -11.25
CA GLU A 79 6.62 -2.10 -12.21
C GLU A 79 6.12 -0.81 -11.51
N GLY A 80 6.67 0.32 -11.94
CA GLY A 80 6.28 1.66 -11.49
C GLY A 80 6.62 2.01 -10.04
N LEU A 81 7.26 1.10 -9.29
CA LEU A 81 7.61 1.36 -7.88
C LEU A 81 8.60 2.54 -7.79
N PRO A 82 8.37 3.54 -6.92
CA PRO A 82 9.29 4.66 -6.78
C PRO A 82 10.72 4.22 -6.45
N PRO A 83 11.72 5.03 -6.85
CA PRO A 83 13.12 4.76 -6.51
C PRO A 83 13.30 4.68 -4.98
N LEU A 84 14.36 4.01 -4.53
CA LEU A 84 14.72 4.04 -3.11
C LEU A 84 15.13 5.47 -2.75
N PRO A 85 14.49 6.12 -1.77
CA PRO A 85 14.89 7.46 -1.36
C PRO A 85 16.18 7.41 -0.53
N GLU A 86 16.94 8.50 -0.53
CA GLU A 86 18.26 8.56 0.11
C GLU A 86 18.21 8.37 1.64
N ASP A 87 17.07 8.69 2.26
CA ASP A 87 16.87 8.60 3.70
C ASP A 87 16.52 7.19 4.20
N LEU A 88 16.27 6.22 3.30
CA LEU A 88 15.87 4.86 3.65
C LEU A 88 16.79 3.80 3.03
N ASN A 89 16.95 2.68 3.74
CA ASN A 89 17.48 1.45 3.15
C ASN A 89 16.36 0.57 2.57
N GLU A 90 16.75 -0.41 1.75
CA GLU A 90 15.82 -1.31 1.07
C GLU A 90 14.83 -2.02 2.02
N PRO A 91 15.26 -2.64 3.15
CA PRO A 91 14.31 -3.21 4.12
C PRO A 91 13.35 -2.20 4.75
N GLN A 92 13.82 -0.99 5.09
CA GLN A 92 12.97 0.06 5.66
C GLN A 92 11.91 0.52 4.67
N PHE A 93 12.30 0.74 3.41
CA PHE A 93 11.37 1.14 2.36
C PHE A 93 10.35 0.03 2.07
N ALA A 94 10.80 -1.22 2.00
CA ALA A 94 9.92 -2.36 1.86
C ALA A 94 8.94 -2.48 3.04
N SER A 95 9.39 -2.22 4.27
CA SER A 95 8.54 -2.30 5.47
C SER A 95 7.45 -1.23 5.44
N LEU A 96 7.83 -0.01 5.04
CA LEU A 96 6.88 1.10 4.83
C LEU A 96 5.82 0.74 3.77
N ILE A 97 6.19 0.06 2.68
CA ILE A 97 5.23 -0.26 1.61
C ILE A 97 4.36 -1.49 1.92
N TYR A 98 4.96 -2.58 2.43
CA TYR A 98 4.32 -3.91 2.41
C TYR A 98 3.87 -4.43 3.77
N GLU A 99 4.39 -3.91 4.89
CA GLU A 99 3.98 -4.37 6.21
C GLU A 99 2.67 -3.71 6.67
N SER A 100 2.00 -4.31 7.65
CA SER A 100 0.77 -3.78 8.25
C SER A 100 0.95 -3.46 9.73
N GLN A 101 2.21 -3.35 10.18
CA GLN A 101 2.57 -3.12 11.57
C GLN A 101 2.67 -1.62 11.85
N CYS A 102 2.14 -1.19 13.00
CA CYS A 102 2.35 0.17 13.49
C CYS A 102 3.80 0.32 13.99
N HIS A 103 4.51 1.37 13.57
CA HIS A 103 5.88 1.62 14.00
C HIS A 103 5.99 2.00 15.48
N MET A 104 4.89 2.52 16.07
CA MET A 104 4.88 2.99 17.45
C MET A 104 4.55 1.88 18.46
N CYS A 105 3.45 1.14 18.22
CA CYS A 105 3.00 0.11 19.17
C CYS A 105 3.35 -1.32 18.77
N THR A 106 3.94 -1.52 17.58
CA THR A 106 4.36 -2.82 17.03
C THR A 106 3.23 -3.85 16.85
N GLN A 107 1.97 -3.47 17.07
CA GLN A 107 0.83 -4.34 16.84
C GLN A 107 0.68 -4.63 15.34
N LYS A 108 0.63 -5.93 15.02
CA LYS A 108 0.44 -6.42 13.64
C LYS A 108 -1.01 -6.19 13.18
N ASN A 109 -1.20 -6.03 11.87
CA ASN A 109 -2.51 -5.92 11.21
C ASN A 109 -3.42 -4.80 11.74
N ARG A 110 -2.84 -3.73 12.27
CA ARG A 110 -3.58 -2.56 12.76
C ARG A 110 -3.07 -1.24 12.20
N SER A 111 -2.15 -1.26 11.24
CA SER A 111 -1.74 -0.05 10.53
C SER A 111 -2.88 0.40 9.60
N ASP A 112 -3.57 1.45 10.00
CA ASP A 112 -4.64 2.07 9.21
C ASP A 112 -4.08 3.13 8.24
N HIS A 113 -2.92 3.71 8.58
CA HIS A 113 -2.35 4.84 7.85
C HIS A 113 -0.89 4.58 7.47
N ILE A 114 -0.55 4.97 6.24
CA ILE A 114 0.83 5.15 5.78
C ILE A 114 1.04 6.66 5.70
N LEU A 115 1.99 7.16 6.48
CA LEU A 115 2.37 8.56 6.55
C LEU A 115 3.66 8.70 5.74
N TRP A 116 3.53 8.93 4.45
CA TRP A 116 4.62 8.94 3.47
C TRP A 116 5.62 10.07 3.70
N CYS A 117 5.15 11.25 4.10
CA CYS A 117 6.00 12.40 4.40
C CYS A 117 6.76 12.22 5.72
N ILE A 118 6.21 11.42 6.64
CA ILE A 118 6.81 11.12 7.94
C ILE A 118 7.62 9.81 7.92
N ARG A 119 7.54 9.03 6.83
CA ARG A 119 8.14 7.69 6.67
C ARG A 119 7.68 6.67 7.72
N MET A 120 6.42 6.73 8.13
CA MET A 120 5.89 5.88 9.21
C MET A 120 4.55 5.23 8.88
N ARG A 121 4.30 4.09 9.52
CA ARG A 121 2.96 3.49 9.61
C ARG A 121 2.38 3.64 11.01
N SER A 122 1.10 4.00 11.09
CA SER A 122 0.41 4.19 12.35
C SER A 122 -0.98 3.54 12.37
N CYS A 123 -1.39 3.08 13.54
CA CYS A 123 -2.78 2.72 13.81
C CYS A 123 -3.56 3.96 14.28
N SER A 124 -4.88 3.94 14.13
CA SER A 124 -5.76 5.04 14.56
C SER A 124 -5.53 5.51 16.02
N LYS A 125 -5.17 4.58 16.93
CA LYS A 125 -4.84 4.89 18.34
C LYS A 125 -3.52 5.67 18.47
N CYS A 126 -2.48 5.27 17.75
CA CYS A 126 -1.20 5.97 17.78
C CYS A 126 -1.30 7.32 17.07
N THR A 127 -2.06 7.40 15.98
CA THR A 127 -2.37 8.66 15.29
C THR A 127 -3.02 9.69 16.23
N SER A 128 -3.99 9.25 17.04
CA SER A 128 -4.68 10.11 18.00
C SER A 128 -3.89 10.46 19.27
N THR A 129 -2.70 9.89 19.49
CA THR A 129 -1.90 10.13 20.70
C THR A 129 -0.50 10.67 20.44
N GLN A 130 0.03 10.54 19.22
CA GLN A 130 1.44 10.87 18.92
C GLN A 130 1.60 11.96 17.86
N PHE A 131 0.53 12.34 17.15
CA PHE A 131 0.58 13.29 16.03
C PHE A 131 -0.21 14.56 16.33
N TYR A 132 0.41 15.73 16.24
CA TYR A 132 -0.18 16.98 16.68
C TYR A 132 -0.03 18.03 15.58
N THR A 133 -0.88 19.05 15.57
CA THR A 133 -0.67 20.21 14.70
C THR A 133 0.63 20.91 15.07
N VAL A 134 1.18 21.73 14.17
CA VAL A 134 2.39 22.49 14.48
C VAL A 134 2.15 23.41 15.67
N ASP A 135 0.99 24.07 15.74
CA ASP A 135 0.61 24.96 16.84
C ASP A 135 0.52 24.21 18.19
N GLU A 136 -0.08 23.01 18.18
CA GLU A 136 -0.10 22.14 19.36
C GLU A 136 1.32 21.75 19.78
N LEU A 137 2.21 21.45 18.84
CA LEU A 137 3.60 21.08 19.13
C LEU A 137 4.42 22.23 19.69
N VAL A 138 4.21 23.46 19.21
CA VAL A 138 4.84 24.66 19.78
C VAL A 138 4.55 24.74 21.28
N SER A 139 3.30 24.50 21.66
CA SER A 139 2.89 24.52 23.07
C SER A 139 3.37 23.30 23.86
N LEU A 140 3.22 22.09 23.31
CA LEU A 140 3.49 20.83 24.02
C LEU A 140 4.99 20.52 24.19
N VAL A 141 5.79 20.88 23.19
CA VAL A 141 7.23 20.60 23.16
C VAL A 141 8.06 21.85 23.46
N LYS A 142 7.43 23.01 23.63
CA LYS A 142 8.07 24.31 23.86
C LYS A 142 9.03 24.69 22.72
N LEU A 143 8.55 24.53 21.49
CA LEU A 143 9.31 24.97 20.31
C LEU A 143 9.40 26.51 20.30
N ASP A 144 10.51 27.06 19.80
CA ASP A 144 10.66 28.51 19.69
C ASP A 144 9.60 29.08 18.74
N PRO A 145 8.70 29.98 19.19
CA PRO A 145 7.63 30.52 18.36
C PRO A 145 8.14 31.42 17.23
N ASN A 146 9.38 31.90 17.28
CA ASN A 146 9.97 32.73 16.23
C ASN A 146 10.46 31.90 15.03
N VAL A 147 10.58 30.58 15.19
CA VAL A 147 10.98 29.68 14.11
C VAL A 147 9.73 29.16 13.41
N ASN A 148 9.69 29.22 12.08
CA ASN A 148 8.59 28.66 11.31
C ASN A 148 8.73 27.13 11.15
N TRP A 149 8.38 26.40 12.20
CA TRP A 149 8.47 24.94 12.27
C TRP A 149 7.67 24.21 11.19
N SER A 150 6.61 24.84 10.66
CA SER A 150 5.80 24.26 9.59
C SER A 150 6.59 24.07 8.29
N LEU A 151 7.69 24.81 8.10
CA LEU A 151 8.55 24.71 6.91
C LEU A 151 9.60 23.61 7.00
N ILE A 152 9.90 23.10 8.20
CA ILE A 152 10.98 22.11 8.41
C ILE A 152 10.47 20.78 8.99
N LEU A 153 9.39 20.78 9.76
CA LEU A 153 8.82 19.55 10.30
C LEU A 153 8.21 18.72 9.17
N PRO A 154 8.52 17.41 9.09
CA PRO A 154 7.78 16.48 8.25
C PRO A 154 6.33 16.45 8.71
N CYS A 155 5.41 16.75 7.81
CA CYS A 155 3.98 16.82 8.11
C CYS A 155 3.19 15.91 7.18
N GLU A 156 2.08 15.39 7.67
CA GLU A 156 1.16 14.57 6.90
C GLU A 156 -0.26 15.10 7.10
N VAL A 157 -1.08 15.03 6.06
CA VAL A 157 -2.50 15.36 6.18
C VAL A 157 -3.26 14.09 6.57
N ILE A 158 -3.85 14.10 7.76
CA ILE A 158 -4.61 12.96 8.28
C ILE A 158 -6.02 13.37 8.66
N ARG A 159 -6.93 12.40 8.61
CA ARG A 159 -8.29 12.58 9.12
C ARG A 159 -8.29 12.34 10.63
N THR A 160 -8.40 13.40 11.42
CA THR A 160 -8.45 13.27 12.88
C THR A 160 -9.89 13.24 13.40
N ARG A 161 -10.09 12.56 14.53
CA ARG A 161 -11.31 12.63 15.35
C ARG A 161 -10.94 13.08 16.77
N ARG A 162 -10.11 14.12 16.89
CA ARG A 162 -9.65 14.56 18.21
C ARG A 162 -10.75 15.36 18.91
N LEU A 163 -10.86 15.05 20.19
CA LEU A 163 -11.94 15.34 21.10
C LEU A 163 -11.99 16.83 21.45
N HIS A 164 -12.90 17.61 20.87
CA HIS A 164 -13.38 18.80 21.59
C HIS A 164 -14.90 18.99 21.59
N ARG A 165 -15.67 18.38 20.70
CA ARG A 165 -17.14 18.39 20.80
C ARG A 165 -17.75 17.07 20.34
N LYS A 166 -18.78 16.60 21.05
CA LYS A 166 -19.60 15.42 20.71
C LYS A 166 -20.30 15.50 19.34
N HIS A 167 -20.14 16.60 18.61
CA HIS A 167 -20.73 16.87 17.29
C HIS A 167 -19.71 17.25 16.20
N ASP A 168 -18.40 17.17 16.47
CA ASP A 168 -17.43 17.65 15.48
C ASP A 168 -17.21 16.64 14.35
N LYS A 169 -17.32 17.13 13.12
CA LYS A 169 -17.10 16.33 11.91
C LYS A 169 -15.61 16.05 11.83
N SER A 170 -15.22 14.85 11.37
CA SER A 170 -13.81 14.57 11.17
C SER A 170 -13.22 15.52 10.14
N THR A 171 -12.23 16.31 10.53
CA THR A 171 -11.53 17.26 9.66
C THR A 171 -10.21 16.66 9.18
N TRP A 172 -9.77 17.11 8.00
CA TRP A 172 -8.42 16.86 7.51
C TRP A 172 -7.48 17.88 8.14
N THR A 173 -6.45 17.39 8.81
CA THR A 173 -5.55 18.22 9.60
C THR A 173 -4.10 17.90 9.24
N LEU A 174 -3.30 18.93 9.05
CA LEU A 174 -1.85 18.81 8.89
C LEU A 174 -1.23 18.56 10.27
N VAL A 175 -0.53 17.44 10.42
CA VAL A 175 0.08 17.04 11.71
C VAL A 175 1.52 16.62 11.51
N SER A 176 2.31 16.74 12.57
CA SER A 176 3.64 16.15 12.68
C SER A 176 3.74 15.24 13.91
N HIS A 177 4.77 14.41 13.94
CA HIS A 177 4.99 13.46 15.01
C HIS A 177 5.76 14.09 16.18
N ILE A 178 5.25 13.92 17.41
CA ILE A 178 5.82 14.56 18.61
C ILE A 178 7.29 14.20 18.85
N SER A 179 7.70 12.97 18.52
CA SER A 179 9.11 12.56 18.73
C SER A 179 10.06 13.21 17.71
N ILE A 180 9.58 13.55 16.50
CA ILE A 180 10.39 14.26 15.51
C ILE A 180 10.56 15.71 15.93
N ALA A 181 9.49 16.35 16.41
CA ALA A 181 9.55 17.70 16.95
C ALA A 181 10.57 17.81 18.11
N ARG A 182 10.55 16.86 19.04
CA ARG A 182 11.55 16.77 20.13
C ARG A 182 12.97 16.62 19.60
N LEU A 183 13.17 15.72 18.63
CA LEU A 183 14.48 15.51 18.02
C LEU A 183 15.02 16.79 17.36
N TYR A 184 14.18 17.53 16.66
CA TYR A 184 14.60 18.77 15.99
C TYR A 184 14.85 19.90 17.00
N LEU A 185 14.06 19.98 18.08
CA LEU A 185 14.32 20.91 19.17
C LEU A 185 15.69 20.64 19.84
N ASP A 186 16.00 19.37 20.12
CA ASP A 186 17.29 18.98 20.68
C ASP A 186 18.47 19.31 19.75
N GLN A 187 18.27 19.25 18.43
CA GLN A 187 19.27 19.69 17.46
C GLN A 187 19.41 21.20 17.48
N TYR A 188 18.30 21.93 17.45
CA TYR A 188 18.26 23.38 17.45
C TYR A 188 18.97 23.98 18.67
N HIS A 189 18.77 23.40 19.87
CA HIS A 189 19.43 23.85 21.10
C HIS A 189 20.94 23.61 21.14
N LYS A 190 21.48 22.72 20.31
CA LYS A 190 22.93 22.49 20.23
C LYS A 190 23.64 23.53 19.37
N LEU A 191 22.91 24.21 18.48
CA LEU A 191 23.44 25.22 17.58
C LEU A 191 23.70 26.53 18.35
N GLN A 192 24.92 27.04 18.21
CA GLN A 192 25.43 28.15 19.01
C GLN A 192 25.24 29.50 18.30
N SER A 193 25.43 29.53 16.97
CA SER A 193 25.32 30.75 16.18
C SER A 193 24.01 30.83 15.39
N ASN A 194 23.65 32.05 14.96
CA ASN A 194 22.50 32.25 14.09
C ASN A 194 22.76 31.67 12.68
N ASP A 195 23.99 31.80 12.16
CA ASP A 195 24.37 31.25 10.85
C ASP A 195 24.22 29.72 10.82
N GLU A 196 24.63 29.02 11.89
CA GLU A 196 24.44 27.57 12.04
C GLU A 196 22.95 27.19 12.02
N ARG A 197 22.10 27.99 12.68
CA ARG A 197 20.64 27.77 12.73
C ARG A 197 19.99 28.01 11.38
N GLU A 198 20.43 29.03 10.66
CA GLU A 198 19.92 29.35 9.33
C GLU A 198 20.30 28.26 8.32
N GLN A 199 21.55 27.79 8.33
CA GLN A 199 21.99 26.69 7.49
C GLN A 199 21.25 25.39 7.82
N TRP A 200 21.12 25.04 9.11
CA TRP A 200 20.36 23.88 9.55
C TRP A 200 18.88 23.96 9.10
N PHE A 201 18.28 25.14 9.17
CA PHE A 201 16.91 25.36 8.71
C PHE A 201 16.79 25.13 7.20
N MET A 202 17.70 25.71 6.41
CA MET A 202 17.74 25.51 4.95
C MET A 202 17.93 24.04 4.58
N ASP A 203 18.85 23.33 5.23
CA ASP A 203 19.09 21.90 4.98
C ASP A 203 17.84 21.06 5.26
N LEU A 204 17.12 21.36 6.35
CA LEU A 204 15.87 20.68 6.67
C LEU A 204 14.73 21.01 5.70
N GLN A 205 14.65 22.24 5.19
CA GLN A 205 13.67 22.60 4.16
C GLN A 205 13.93 21.82 2.86
N ILE A 206 15.19 21.76 2.41
CA ILE A 206 15.59 21.00 1.22
C ILE A 206 15.25 19.52 1.41
N LYS A 207 15.61 18.95 2.56
CA LYS A 207 15.29 17.56 2.90
C LYS A 207 13.79 17.30 2.91
N LYS A 208 13.00 18.20 3.53
CA LYS A 208 11.54 18.08 3.58
C LYS A 208 10.95 18.08 2.17
N ALA A 209 11.34 19.01 1.31
CA ALA A 209 10.85 19.09 -0.07
C ALA A 209 11.16 17.80 -0.87
N SER A 210 12.37 17.25 -0.73
CA SER A 210 12.74 15.97 -1.35
C SER A 210 11.87 14.81 -0.85
N VAL A 211 11.62 14.75 0.47
CA VAL A 211 10.77 13.72 1.08
C VAL A 211 9.32 13.82 0.61
N GLU A 212 8.77 15.03 0.51
CA GLU A 212 7.40 15.32 0.04
C GLU A 212 7.22 14.95 -1.43
N GLN A 213 8.18 15.30 -2.29
CA GLN A 213 8.15 14.89 -3.70
C GLN A 213 8.13 13.37 -3.82
N HIS A 214 9.02 12.69 -3.11
CA HIS A 214 9.05 11.22 -3.10
C HIS A 214 7.79 10.59 -2.49
N ALA A 215 7.22 11.22 -1.46
CA ALA A 215 5.98 10.78 -0.83
C ALA A 215 4.80 10.81 -1.82
N GLY A 216 4.69 11.85 -2.64
CA GLY A 216 3.68 11.93 -3.70
C GLY A 216 3.78 10.78 -4.71
N LEU A 217 5.00 10.42 -5.12
CA LEU A 217 5.23 9.27 -6.01
C LEU A 217 4.78 7.96 -5.34
N CYS A 218 5.09 7.77 -4.06
CA CYS A 218 4.68 6.60 -3.29
C CYS A 218 3.16 6.48 -3.17
N GLU A 219 2.48 7.58 -2.87
CA GLU A 219 1.04 7.61 -2.72
C GLU A 219 0.33 7.25 -4.05
N VAL A 220 0.75 7.88 -5.15
CA VAL A 220 0.22 7.60 -6.49
C VAL A 220 0.42 6.13 -6.84
N TRP A 221 1.65 5.61 -6.70
CA TRP A 221 1.94 4.21 -7.00
C TRP A 221 1.11 3.25 -6.14
N PHE A 222 1.02 3.50 -4.83
CA PHE A 222 0.27 2.65 -3.91
C PHE A 222 -1.21 2.61 -4.28
N ARG A 223 -1.80 3.75 -4.62
CA ARG A 223 -3.18 3.86 -5.10
C ARG A 223 -3.40 3.10 -6.41
N VAL A 224 -2.53 3.31 -7.41
CA VAL A 224 -2.61 2.62 -8.71
C VAL A 224 -2.49 1.11 -8.55
N ARG A 225 -1.54 0.63 -7.72
CA ARG A 225 -1.38 -0.80 -7.42
C ARG A 225 -2.64 -1.38 -6.77
N ALA A 226 -3.22 -0.68 -5.80
CA ALA A 226 -4.44 -1.12 -5.15
C ALA A 226 -5.61 -1.22 -6.15
N GLU A 227 -5.77 -0.21 -7.01
CA GLU A 227 -6.82 -0.19 -8.02
C GLU A 227 -6.63 -1.27 -9.09
N LYS A 228 -5.40 -1.51 -9.56
CA LYS A 228 -5.07 -2.62 -10.48
C LYS A 228 -5.52 -3.96 -9.90
N LYS A 229 -5.26 -4.20 -8.61
CA LYS A 229 -5.70 -5.42 -7.91
C LYS A 229 -7.22 -5.52 -7.80
N LEU A 230 -7.91 -4.42 -7.46
CA LEU A 230 -9.37 -4.41 -7.41
C LEU A 230 -9.98 -4.66 -8.80
N ASN A 231 -9.43 -4.06 -9.85
CA ASN A 231 -9.85 -4.25 -11.23
C ASN A 231 -9.64 -5.69 -11.70
N GLN A 232 -8.53 -6.33 -11.35
CA GLN A 232 -8.32 -7.75 -11.63
C GLN A 232 -9.43 -8.61 -11.02
N ILE A 233 -9.78 -8.38 -9.74
CA ILE A 233 -10.87 -9.11 -9.07
C ILE A 233 -12.22 -8.84 -9.74
N ARG A 234 -12.50 -7.59 -10.17
CA ARG A 234 -13.72 -7.24 -10.90
C ARG A 234 -13.78 -7.97 -12.25
N THR A 235 -12.67 -8.03 -12.98
CA THR A 235 -12.57 -8.76 -14.26
C THR A 235 -12.80 -10.26 -14.08
N GLU A 236 -12.13 -10.89 -13.11
CA GLU A 236 -12.34 -12.31 -12.78
C GLU A 236 -13.80 -12.60 -12.41
N ARG A 237 -14.41 -11.72 -11.61
CA ARG A 237 -15.82 -11.82 -11.26
C ARG A 237 -16.71 -11.71 -12.50
N ARG A 238 -16.48 -10.75 -13.39
CA ARG A 238 -17.24 -10.57 -14.64
C ARG A 238 -17.20 -11.84 -15.48
N LEU A 239 -16.01 -12.40 -15.70
CA LEU A 239 -15.83 -13.65 -16.44
C LEU A 239 -16.59 -14.81 -15.78
N ALA A 240 -16.57 -14.91 -14.45
CA ALA A 240 -17.33 -15.92 -13.73
C ALA A 240 -18.86 -15.74 -13.87
N ILE A 241 -19.36 -14.50 -13.88
CA ILE A 241 -20.78 -14.20 -14.12
C ILE A 241 -21.17 -14.56 -15.55
N LEU A 242 -20.40 -14.14 -16.55
CA LEU A 242 -20.65 -14.46 -17.96
C LEU A 242 -20.70 -15.98 -18.19
N LYS A 243 -19.78 -16.72 -17.58
CA LYS A 243 -19.79 -18.19 -17.62
C LYS A 243 -21.07 -18.77 -17.02
N LYS A 244 -21.58 -18.23 -15.92
CA LYS A 244 -22.81 -18.70 -15.27
C LYS A 244 -24.08 -18.30 -16.05
N LEU A 245 -24.08 -17.14 -16.70
CA LEU A 245 -25.14 -16.71 -17.61
C LEU A 245 -25.19 -17.62 -18.84
N TYR A 246 -24.05 -17.91 -19.46
CA TYR A 246 -23.96 -18.85 -20.58
C TYR A 246 -24.54 -20.23 -20.25
N GLN A 247 -24.25 -20.73 -19.04
CA GLN A 247 -24.80 -22.00 -18.53
C GLN A 247 -26.31 -21.93 -18.24
N THR A 248 -26.88 -20.74 -18.08
CA THR A 248 -28.32 -20.55 -17.87
C THR A 248 -29.04 -20.44 -19.20
N ASP A 249 -28.56 -19.55 -20.08
CA ASP A 249 -29.02 -19.38 -21.46
C ASP A 249 -27.91 -18.69 -22.27
N PRO A 250 -27.37 -19.31 -23.33
CA PRO A 250 -26.38 -18.71 -24.21
C PRO A 250 -26.81 -17.38 -24.85
N LEU A 251 -28.11 -17.15 -25.05
CA LEU A 251 -28.63 -15.91 -25.64
C LEU A 251 -28.43 -14.71 -24.71
N LEU A 252 -28.45 -14.91 -23.39
CA LEU A 252 -28.20 -13.85 -22.42
C LEU A 252 -26.79 -13.27 -22.54
N VAL A 253 -25.79 -14.09 -22.90
CA VAL A 253 -24.41 -13.61 -23.09
C VAL A 253 -24.26 -12.84 -24.39
N LYS A 254 -25.03 -13.18 -25.42
CA LYS A 254 -25.10 -12.37 -26.65
C LYS A 254 -25.71 -11.01 -26.32
N GLU A 255 -26.76 -10.98 -25.50
CA GLU A 255 -27.44 -9.74 -25.11
C GLU A 255 -26.50 -8.75 -24.41
N VAL A 256 -25.59 -9.23 -23.56
CA VAL A 256 -24.57 -8.39 -22.91
C VAL A 256 -23.77 -7.56 -23.92
N ARG A 257 -23.52 -8.05 -25.13
CA ARG A 257 -22.76 -7.32 -26.16
C ARG A 257 -23.52 -6.12 -26.72
N TYR A 258 -24.85 -6.13 -26.64
CA TYR A 258 -25.70 -5.03 -27.10
C TYR A 258 -25.97 -4.00 -25.99
N MET A 259 -25.46 -4.22 -24.77
CA MET A 259 -25.62 -3.30 -23.64
C MET A 259 -24.56 -2.19 -23.59
N GLU A 260 -23.75 -2.05 -24.64
CA GLU A 260 -22.81 -0.96 -24.81
C GLU A 260 -23.50 0.16 -25.60
N TYR A 261 -23.81 1.27 -24.92
CA TYR A 261 -24.48 2.43 -25.54
C TYR A 261 -23.77 3.72 -25.14
N GLY A 262 -23.44 4.56 -26.11
CA GLY A 262 -22.82 5.88 -25.84
C GLY A 262 -21.47 5.83 -25.11
N GLY A 263 -20.74 4.72 -25.18
CA GLY A 263 -19.47 4.52 -24.46
C GLY A 263 -19.61 4.04 -23.02
N GLU A 264 -20.83 3.81 -22.51
CA GLU A 264 -21.08 3.18 -21.23
C GLU A 264 -21.60 1.74 -21.41
N ASP A 265 -20.88 0.77 -20.83
CA ASP A 265 -21.35 -0.62 -20.72
C ASP A 265 -22.19 -0.77 -19.44
N LEU A 266 -23.51 -0.80 -19.61
CA LEU A 266 -24.50 -0.92 -18.53
C LEU A 266 -24.34 -2.23 -17.74
N PHE A 267 -23.79 -3.27 -18.36
CA PHE A 267 -23.53 -4.54 -17.70
C PHE A 267 -22.30 -4.47 -16.80
N ILE A 268 -21.21 -3.84 -17.26
CA ILE A 268 -19.99 -3.61 -16.46
C ILE A 268 -20.28 -2.72 -15.26
N SER A 269 -21.08 -1.66 -15.45
CA SER A 269 -21.40 -0.69 -14.40
C SER A 269 -22.38 -1.25 -13.36
N HIS A 270 -23.11 -2.33 -13.67
CA HIS A 270 -24.09 -2.94 -12.78
C HIS A 270 -23.53 -3.30 -11.40
N LYS A 271 -24.28 -2.95 -10.34
CA LYS A 271 -23.87 -3.03 -8.92
C LYS A 271 -23.41 -4.43 -8.47
N TYR A 272 -23.88 -5.50 -9.10
CA TYR A 272 -23.45 -6.88 -8.79
C TYR A 272 -22.26 -7.36 -9.62
N VAL A 273 -22.01 -6.74 -10.77
CA VAL A 273 -20.91 -7.07 -11.67
C VAL A 273 -19.64 -6.33 -11.26
N ARG A 274 -19.74 -5.02 -10.97
CA ARG A 274 -18.62 -4.14 -10.59
C ARG A 274 -17.98 -4.42 -9.22
N GLN A 275 -18.44 -5.44 -8.48
CA GLN A 275 -17.92 -5.73 -7.15
C GLN A 275 -16.52 -6.33 -7.22
N ALA A 276 -15.57 -5.77 -6.47
CA ALA A 276 -14.25 -6.37 -6.28
C ALA A 276 -14.30 -7.52 -5.26
N LYS A 277 -15.12 -8.54 -5.54
CA LYS A 277 -15.29 -9.73 -4.70
C LYS A 277 -15.44 -10.98 -5.57
N LYS A 278 -14.71 -12.04 -5.22
CA LYS A 278 -14.83 -13.34 -5.90
C LYS A 278 -16.28 -13.83 -5.91
N LEU A 279 -16.75 -14.31 -7.06
CA LEU A 279 -18.09 -14.88 -7.18
C LEU A 279 -18.11 -16.27 -6.53
N THR A 280 -18.99 -16.45 -5.54
CA THR A 280 -19.26 -17.75 -4.91
C THR A 280 -20.57 -18.33 -5.45
N GLN A 281 -20.78 -19.64 -5.30
CA GLN A 281 -22.03 -20.27 -5.75
C GLN A 281 -23.26 -19.69 -5.02
N ARG A 282 -23.15 -19.48 -3.70
CA ARG A 282 -24.20 -18.80 -2.92
C ARG A 282 -24.43 -17.36 -3.40
N GLY A 283 -23.35 -16.64 -3.69
CA GLY A 283 -23.42 -15.29 -4.22
C GLY A 283 -24.11 -15.23 -5.59
N TRP A 284 -23.83 -16.20 -6.47
CA TRP A 284 -24.49 -16.33 -7.76
C TRP A 284 -26.00 -16.56 -7.62
N ASN A 285 -26.41 -17.50 -6.78
CA ASN A 285 -27.84 -17.80 -6.60
C ASN A 285 -28.65 -16.58 -6.14
N ARG A 286 -28.03 -15.68 -5.35
CA ARG A 286 -28.67 -14.43 -4.91
C ARG A 286 -28.84 -13.40 -6.03
N ILE A 287 -27.88 -13.31 -6.95
CA ILE A 287 -27.88 -12.27 -8.00
C ILE A 287 -28.46 -12.76 -9.34
N LYS A 288 -28.57 -14.09 -9.55
CA LYS A 288 -28.98 -14.71 -10.82
C LYS A 288 -30.30 -14.13 -11.34
N ARG A 289 -31.34 -14.13 -10.51
CA ARG A 289 -32.69 -13.70 -10.91
C ARG A 289 -32.70 -12.25 -11.42
N GLU A 290 -32.02 -11.35 -10.71
CA GLU A 290 -31.97 -9.93 -11.08
C GLU A 290 -31.19 -9.71 -12.38
N LEU A 291 -30.06 -10.39 -12.57
CA LEU A 291 -29.26 -10.28 -13.79
C LEU A 291 -29.97 -10.87 -15.02
N VAL A 292 -30.64 -12.02 -14.87
CA VAL A 292 -31.42 -12.64 -15.96
C VAL A 292 -32.58 -11.73 -16.35
N TRP A 293 -33.35 -11.24 -15.37
CA TRP A 293 -34.46 -10.31 -15.62
C TRP A 293 -34.00 -9.04 -16.33
N LEU A 294 -32.86 -8.47 -15.93
CA LEU A 294 -32.30 -7.28 -16.55
C LEU A 294 -31.96 -7.50 -18.03
N LEU A 295 -31.33 -8.64 -18.35
CA LEU A 295 -30.95 -8.98 -19.72
C LEU A 295 -32.16 -9.32 -20.59
N GLU A 296 -33.13 -10.05 -20.05
CA GLU A 296 -34.38 -10.35 -20.75
C GLU A 296 -35.19 -9.07 -21.04
N ARG A 297 -35.21 -8.12 -20.11
CA ARG A 297 -35.85 -6.82 -20.30
C ARG A 297 -35.15 -6.02 -21.40
N HIS A 298 -33.82 -5.91 -21.33
CA HIS A 298 -33.03 -5.21 -22.35
C HIS A 298 -33.26 -5.79 -23.75
N ARG A 299 -33.26 -7.13 -23.85
CA ARG A 299 -33.54 -7.81 -25.11
C ARG A 299 -34.90 -7.43 -25.68
N LYS A 300 -35.95 -7.38 -24.85
CA LYS A 300 -37.30 -7.01 -25.28
C LYS A 300 -37.38 -5.56 -25.75
N GLU A 301 -36.77 -4.63 -25.00
CA GLU A 301 -36.71 -3.21 -25.33
C GLU A 301 -36.02 -3.01 -26.69
N ARG A 302 -34.86 -3.63 -26.91
CA ARG A 302 -34.14 -3.58 -28.18
C ARG A 302 -34.96 -4.14 -29.34
N THR A 303 -35.59 -5.31 -29.17
CA THR A 303 -36.41 -5.90 -30.25
C THR A 303 -37.65 -5.07 -30.58
N ALA A 304 -38.21 -4.34 -29.62
CA ALA A 304 -39.34 -3.44 -29.87
C ALA A 304 -38.90 -2.20 -30.65
N GLN A 305 -37.75 -1.62 -30.31
CA GLN A 305 -37.17 -0.49 -31.06
C GLN A 305 -36.85 -0.89 -32.51
N GLU A 306 -36.26 -2.08 -32.73
CA GLU A 306 -35.98 -2.59 -34.07
C GLU A 306 -37.26 -2.84 -34.90
N SER A 307 -38.38 -3.20 -34.27
CA SER A 307 -39.66 -3.36 -34.99
C SER A 307 -40.34 -2.02 -35.30
N ASP A 308 -40.18 -1.03 -34.43
CA ASP A 308 -40.75 0.31 -34.61
C ASP A 308 -39.99 1.09 -35.69
N GLU A 309 -38.65 0.99 -35.74
CA GLU A 309 -37.81 1.61 -36.78
C GLU A 309 -38.07 1.03 -38.18
N ASN A 310 -38.21 -0.30 -38.28
CA ASN A 310 -38.54 -0.96 -39.56
C ASN A 310 -39.98 -0.70 -40.03
N GLY A 311 -40.91 -0.37 -39.13
CA GLY A 311 -42.29 -0.01 -39.48
C GLY A 311 -42.45 1.43 -39.97
N SER A 312 -41.54 2.34 -39.60
CA SER A 312 -41.55 3.74 -40.04
C SER A 312 -40.97 3.97 -41.44
N ASP A 313 -40.06 3.12 -41.91
CA ASP A 313 -39.49 3.23 -43.27
C ASP A 313 -40.47 2.74 -44.36
N ASP A 314 -41.35 1.79 -44.04
CA ASP A 314 -42.32 1.20 -45.00
C ASP A 314 -43.58 2.09 -45.21
N SER A 315 -43.66 3.24 -44.52
CA SER A 315 -44.80 4.18 -44.60
C SER A 315 -44.55 5.38 -45.52
N SER A 316 -43.36 5.49 -46.14
CA SER A 316 -42.94 6.68 -46.89
C SER A 316 -43.04 6.55 -48.42
N ASP A 317 -43.45 5.39 -48.94
CA ASP A 317 -43.44 5.07 -50.37
C ASP A 317 -44.85 5.07 -51.04
N ASP A 318 -45.90 5.59 -50.38
CA ASP A 318 -47.27 5.52 -50.91
C ASP A 318 -47.99 6.89 -51.04
N GLU A 319 -47.26 7.95 -51.42
CA GLU A 319 -47.86 9.18 -51.98
C GLU A 319 -47.10 9.66 -53.24
N SER A 320 -47.26 8.94 -54.35
CA SER A 320 -47.18 9.55 -55.68
C SER A 320 -47.85 8.66 -56.75
N VAL A 321 -49.13 8.91 -57.01
CA VAL A 321 -49.78 8.58 -58.30
C VAL A 321 -50.57 9.79 -58.77
#